data_AF-A0A1G7V7T7-F1
#
_entry.id   AF-A0A1G7V7T7-F1
#
_cell.length_a   1.000
_cell.length_b   1.000
_cell.length_c   1.000
_cell.angle_alpha   90.00
_cell.angle_beta   90.00
_cell.angle_gamma   90.00
#
_symmetry.space_group_name_H-M   'P 1'
#
loop_
_entity.id
_entity.type
_entity.pdbx_description
1 polymer ?
#
loop_
_entity_poly.entity_id
_entity_poly.type
_entity_poly.pdbx_seq_one_letter_code
_entity_poly.pdbx_strand_id
1 'polypeptide(L)' 'MYNNYSMVDWCSSWALVGGNVICVSCMKWQTLSEAHEGFPHDLTCRVKDELTRYPWVELHQILDNDRG' A
#
# COMPACT_ATOMS: atom_id res chain seq x y z
N MET A 1 -17.41 -6.32 -0.94
CA MET A 1 -17.00 -5.94 -2.31
C MET A 1 -15.51 -6.16 -2.37
N TYR A 2 -15.06 -7.17 -3.11
CA TYR A 2 -13.63 -7.43 -3.30
C TYR A 2 -13.12 -6.37 -4.27
N ASN A 3 -12.35 -5.40 -3.77
CA ASN A 3 -11.65 -4.49 -4.67
C ASN A 3 -10.53 -5.30 -5.34
N ASN A 4 -10.73 -5.62 -6.61
CA ASN A 4 -9.68 -6.12 -7.48
C ASN A 4 -8.73 -4.96 -7.80
N TYR A 5 -7.88 -4.58 -6.85
CA TYR A 5 -6.73 -3.74 -7.19
C TYR A 5 -5.81 -4.57 -8.06
N SER A 6 -5.39 -4.02 -9.20
CA SER A 6 -4.30 -4.61 -9.94
C SER A 6 -2.95 -4.19 -9.33
N MET A 7 -1.88 -4.92 -9.63
CA MET A 7 -0.53 -4.47 -9.29
C MET A 7 -0.22 -3.07 -9.87
N VAL A 8 -0.80 -2.72 -11.03
CA VAL A 8 -0.63 -1.40 -11.65
C VAL A 8 -1.27 -0.29 -10.80
N ASP A 9 -2.48 -0.52 -10.31
CA ASP A 9 -3.18 0.44 -9.44
C ASP A 9 -2.45 0.59 -8.11
N TRP A 10 -1.97 -0.52 -7.53
CA TRP A 10 -1.17 -0.49 -6.31
C TRP A 10 0.12 0.33 -6.49
N CYS A 11 0.84 0.11 -7.59
CA CYS A 11 2.06 0.86 -7.93
C CYS A 11 1.83 2.34 -8.22
N SER A 12 0.58 2.78 -8.45
CA SER A 12 0.25 4.21 -8.60
C SER A 12 0.34 4.98 -7.28
N SER A 13 0.18 4.29 -6.15
CA SER A 13 0.19 4.87 -4.80
C SER A 13 1.42 4.45 -3.98
N TRP A 14 2.01 3.32 -4.33
CA TRP A 14 3.01 2.64 -3.51
C TRP A 14 4.25 2.22 -4.31
N ALA A 15 5.40 2.24 -3.65
CA ALA A 15 6.63 1.64 -4.15
C ALA A 15 7.20 0.67 -3.10
N LEU A 16 7.59 -0.54 -3.51
CA LEU A 16 8.27 -1.50 -2.65
C LEU A 16 9.79 -1.41 -2.87
N VAL A 17 10.52 -0.84 -1.90
CA VAL A 17 11.97 -0.60 -2.00
C VAL A 17 12.67 -1.08 -0.74
N GLY A 18 13.64 -1.99 -0.91
CA GLY A 18 14.47 -2.48 0.19
C GLY A 18 13.68 -3.12 1.34
N GLY A 19 12.54 -3.77 1.03
CA GLY A 19 11.66 -4.38 2.04
C GLY A 19 10.70 -3.40 2.74
N ASN A 20 10.61 -2.16 2.24
CA ASN A 20 9.69 -1.14 2.76
C ASN A 20 8.66 -0.77 1.70
N VAL A 21 7.41 -0.57 2.10
CA VAL A 21 6.44 0.14 1.25
C VAL A 21 6.62 1.63 1.49
N ILE A 22 6.66 2.39 0.40
CA ILE A 22 6.81 3.85 0.37
C ILE A 22 5.59 4.44 -0.31
N CYS A 23 4.98 5.47 0.29
CA CYS A 23 3.97 6.28 -0.38
C CYS A 23 4.64 7.18 -1.41
N VAL A 24 4.25 7.08 -2.68
CA VAL A 24 4.86 7.90 -3.75
C VAL A 24 4.51 9.39 -3.65
N SER A 25 3.45 9.73 -2.91
CA SER A 25 3.00 11.12 -2.71
C SER A 25 3.72 11.83 -1.57
N CYS A 26 3.82 11.21 -0.38
CA CYS A 26 4.41 11.85 0.80
C CYS A 26 5.76 11.28 1.24
N MET A 27 6.29 10.27 0.55
CA MET A 27 7.59 9.64 0.81
C MET A 27 7.78 9.05 2.21
N LYS A 28 6.70 8.94 2.99
CA LYS A 28 6.69 8.12 4.20
C LYS A 28 6.84 6.66 3.81
N TRP A 29 7.35 5.87 4.73
CA TRP A 29 7.60 4.45 4.52
C TRP A 29 7.12 3.64 5.72
N GLN A 30 6.89 2.34 5.48
CA GLN A 30 6.50 1.36 6.48
C GLN A 30 7.22 0.04 6.19
N THR A 31 7.74 -0.61 7.23
CA THR A 31 8.33 -1.95 7.13
C THR A 31 7.25 -3.03 7.10
N LEU A 32 7.63 -4.25 6.69
CA LEU A 32 6.73 -5.41 6.77
C LEU A 32 6.34 -5.77 8.22
N SER A 33 7.21 -5.53 9.21
CA SER A 33 6.89 -5.76 10.63
C SER A 33 5.70 -4.94 11.13
N GLU A 34 5.45 -3.80 10.49
CA GLU A 34 4.38 -2.86 10.84
C GLU A 34 3.12 -3.08 9.99
N ALA A 35 3.06 -4.14 9.17
CA ALA A 35 2.01 -4.35 8.17
C ALA A 35 0.57 -4.45 8.73
N HIS A 36 0.42 -4.70 10.03
CA HIS A 36 -0.87 -4.76 10.73
C HIS A 36 -1.38 -3.37 11.15
N GLU A 37 -0.50 -2.36 11.12
CA GLU A 37 -0.85 -0.98 11.41
C GLU A 37 -1.22 -0.23 10.12
N GLY A 38 -2.06 0.81 10.26
CA GLY A 38 -2.37 1.68 9.14
C GLY A 38 -1.15 2.45 8.69
N PHE A 39 -1.01 2.68 7.39
CA PHE A 39 0.17 3.35 6.83
C PHE A 39 0.34 4.77 7.42
N PRO A 40 1.55 5.12 7.91
CA PRO A 40 1.80 6.38 8.61
C PRO A 40 2.04 7.55 7.63
N HIS A 41 1.01 7.90 6.86
CA HIS A 41 1.07 9.06 5.95
C HIS A 41 1.40 10.36 6.68
N ASP A 42 2.03 11.27 5.94
CA ASP A 42 2.13 12.67 6.37
C ASP A 42 0.72 13.30 6.44
N LEU A 43 0.53 14.27 7.36
CA LEU A 43 -0.76 14.95 7.53
C LEU A 43 -1.24 15.65 6.25
N THR A 44 -0.31 16.07 5.39
CA THR A 44 -0.59 16.78 4.14
C THR A 44 -0.71 15.85 2.92
N CYS A 45 -0.61 14.54 3.13
CA CYS A 45 -0.65 13.57 2.06
C CYS A 45 -2.03 13.46 1.42
N ARG A 46 -2.12 13.72 0.12
CA ARG A 46 -3.39 13.75 -0.63
C ARG A 46 -4.03 12.38 -0.80
N VAL A 47 -3.25 11.30 -0.70
CA VAL A 47 -3.71 9.91 -0.84
C VAL A 47 -4.05 9.26 0.51
N LYS A 48 -3.97 9.99 1.63
CA LYS A 48 -4.22 9.45 2.97
C LYS A 48 -5.67 8.98 3.20
N ASP A 49 -6.63 9.62 2.55
CA ASP A 49 -8.07 9.37 2.73
C ASP A 49 -8.69 8.51 1.62
N GLU A 50 -7.92 8.22 0.57
CA GLU A 50 -8.30 7.25 -0.45
C GLU A 50 -7.98 5.84 0.06
N LEU A 51 -8.49 4.81 -0.63
CA LEU A 51 -8.58 3.42 -0.18
C LEU A 51 -7.25 2.71 0.23
N THR A 52 -6.16 3.45 0.25
CA THR A 52 -4.75 3.14 0.49
C THR A 52 -4.38 3.24 1.96
N ARG A 53 -5.07 2.49 2.84
CA ARG A 53 -4.77 2.52 4.28
C ARG A 53 -3.81 1.42 4.72
N TYR A 54 -3.78 0.30 3.99
CA TYR A 54 -3.06 -0.91 4.39
C TYR A 54 -2.33 -1.52 3.19
N PRO A 55 -1.24 -0.90 2.71
CA PRO A 55 -0.57 -1.31 1.48
C PRO A 55 -0.13 -2.77 1.47
N TRP A 56 0.30 -3.29 2.63
CA TRP A 56 0.74 -4.67 2.75
C TRP A 56 -0.41 -5.67 2.64
N VAL A 57 -1.58 -5.33 3.20
CA VAL A 57 -2.80 -6.14 3.08
C VAL A 57 -3.29 -6.13 1.63
N GLU A 58 -3.29 -4.95 1.00
CA GLU A 58 -3.63 -4.79 -0.42
C GLU A 58 -2.69 -5.64 -1.30
N LEU A 59 -1.38 -5.56 -1.07
CA LEU A 59 -0.38 -6.35 -1.81
C LEU A 59 -0.59 -7.85 -1.61
N HIS A 60 -0.87 -8.30 -0.38
CA HIS A 60 -1.17 -9.71 -0.10
C HIS A 60 -2.39 -10.19 -0.88
N GLN A 61 -3.47 -9.40 -0.92
CA GLN A 61 -4.68 -9.74 -1.69
C GLN A 61 -4.42 -9.82 -3.19
N ILE A 62 -3.61 -8.91 -3.74
CA ILE A 62 -3.22 -8.94 -5.15
C ILE A 62 -2.47 -10.24 -5.46
N LEU A 63 -1.50 -10.60 -4.61
CA LEU A 63 -0.69 -11.80 -4.79
C LEU A 63 -1.51 -13.09 -4.62
N ASP A 64 -2.46 -13.12 -3.70
CA ASP A 64 -3.38 -14.25 -3.54
C ASP A 64 -4.27 -14.41 -4.77
N ASN A 65 -4.88 -13.31 -5.24
CA ASN A 65 -5.74 -13.34 -6.42
C ASN A 65 -5.00 -13.81 -7.69
N ASP A 66 -3.73 -13.42 -7.85
CA ASP A 66 -2.91 -13.85 -8.99
C ASP A 66 -2.48 -15.32 -8.89
N ARG A 67 -2.45 -15.90 -7.69
CA ARG A 67 -2.05 -17.30 -7.45
C ARG A 67 -3.22 -18.30 -7.58
N GLY A 68 -4.46 -17.83 -7.42
CA GLY A 68 -5.67 -18.66 -7.37
C GLY A 68 -5.89 -19.28 -5.99
#